data_AF-A0A355V694-F1
#
_entry.id   AF-A0A355V694-F1
#
_cell.length_a   1.000
_cell.length_b   1.000
_cell.length_c   1.000
_cell.angle_alpha   90.00
_cell.angle_beta   90.00
_cell.angle_gamma   90.00
#
_symmetry.space_group_name_H-M   'P 1'
#
loop_
_entity.id
_entity.type
_entity.pdbx_description
1 polymer ?
#
loop_
_entity_poly.entity_id
_entity_poly.type
_entity_poly.pdbx_seq_one_letter_code
_entity_poly.pdbx_strand_id
1 'polypeptide(L)'
;MRQNLGLTAAWSFAIIMVLLAVIGAIRAFSVVPYWDMWGGTLGFYIATALDGNSAAWWAQHNEHRIVLSRLLFWLDYALFGGTSVFLIIMNFVIVGLAVLTFYRIVRQRMRDVSGGNQSADVTTWAAMAFLVAWLYHWMQWENLAWGFQSQFFLAQLLPLVALYLLSGARQAGAAGRNRFVLACITGFACIGTMANGVIALPLMTLYALLTRFPWQRSLTLALLSLFALSLYFYGYSSPGNHGSILETFLRQPDDLVYYVLLYLGTPFYFLTGGDVGMRLAAISTAVMAALTVYALVKSLRSPTQNLLTLALVFYIAYIAGTALGTGGGRLVFGVEQAASNRYTTPALMAWAALLALFLPALERGWRQYRPVALFAIACLGAAMLWRQTLALQPQQQVVFNREVAVLALELRVRDEQQINSVYVMDQGLFNTVAVASEYNIGIFDRFPWRDLAPQLGNIVRAREAASCQGHIDQVSAIDGDNNYLRVDGWLFSNTEDRTPQLIQIRNPIGEIAGFALTGQPRPDVAEAVDDDAERSGFRGYIRREYSQPQMTLSGVDVDCALQVDIPATLLE
;
A
#
# COMPACT_ATOMS: atom_id res chain seq x y z
N MET A 1 11.90 38.79 7.68
CA MET A 1 10.45 38.73 7.36
C MET A 1 10.14 37.92 6.10
N ARG A 2 10.61 38.31 4.89
CA ARG A 2 10.30 37.57 3.63
C ARG A 2 10.79 36.11 3.58
N GLN A 3 11.94 35.79 4.17
CA GLN A 3 12.45 34.40 4.24
C GLN A 3 11.56 33.52 5.13
N ASN A 4 11.09 34.04 6.26
CA ASN A 4 10.19 33.33 7.16
C ASN A 4 8.84 33.04 6.48
N LEU A 5 8.31 33.99 5.69
CA LEU A 5 7.06 33.80 4.96
C LEU A 5 7.14 32.66 3.93
N GLY A 6 8.25 32.57 3.17
CA GLY A 6 8.45 31.49 2.21
C GLY A 6 8.57 30.11 2.87
N LEU A 7 9.24 30.04 4.02
CA LEU A 7 9.36 28.79 4.78
C LEU A 7 8.02 28.37 5.37
N THR A 8 7.24 29.31 5.92
CA THR A 8 5.88 29.06 6.39
C THR A 8 5.00 28.51 5.27
N ALA A 9 5.02 29.13 4.08
CA ALA A 9 4.25 28.65 2.93
C ALA A 9 4.64 27.21 2.52
N ALA A 10 5.94 26.89 2.50
CA ALA A 10 6.41 25.55 2.17
C ALA A 10 5.91 24.50 3.20
N TRP A 11 5.95 24.82 4.49
CA TRP A 11 5.45 23.92 5.53
C TRP A 11 3.93 23.81 5.54
N SER A 12 3.19 24.89 5.28
CA SER A 12 1.74 24.83 5.07
C SER A 12 1.39 23.91 3.91
N PHE A 13 2.10 24.01 2.78
CA PHE A 13 1.94 23.09 1.65
C PHE A 13 2.20 21.64 2.05
N ALA A 14 3.31 21.37 2.75
CA ALA A 14 3.64 20.02 3.21
C ALA A 14 2.57 19.43 4.15
N ILE A 15 2.05 20.23 5.07
CA ILE A 15 0.97 19.82 5.99
C ILE A 15 -0.30 19.50 5.20
N ILE A 16 -0.70 20.34 4.24
CA ILE A 16 -1.86 20.08 3.38
C ILE A 16 -1.70 18.75 2.62
N MET A 17 -0.52 18.48 2.07
CA MET A 17 -0.25 17.22 1.36
C MET A 17 -0.42 16.01 2.27
N VAL A 18 0.12 16.05 3.49
CA VAL A 18 -0.05 14.98 4.49
C VAL A 18 -1.52 14.82 4.90
N LEU A 19 -2.22 15.92 5.19
CA LEU A 19 -3.64 15.87 5.57
C LEU A 19 -4.51 15.25 4.47
N LEU A 20 -4.29 15.63 3.21
CA LEU A 20 -4.99 15.03 2.08
C LEU A 20 -4.68 13.54 1.95
N ALA A 21 -3.42 13.12 2.16
CA ALA A 21 -3.07 11.70 2.14
C ALA A 21 -3.77 10.90 3.26
N VAL A 22 -3.87 11.47 4.46
CA VAL A 22 -4.61 10.86 5.58
C VAL A 22 -6.10 10.78 5.25
N ILE A 23 -6.70 11.84 4.71
CA ILE A 23 -8.11 11.84 4.28
C ILE A 23 -8.36 10.76 3.23
N GLY A 24 -7.47 10.64 2.24
CA GLY A 24 -7.56 9.60 1.22
C GLY A 24 -7.49 8.21 1.83
N ALA A 25 -6.59 7.97 2.79
CA ALA A 25 -6.46 6.68 3.46
C ALA A 25 -7.72 6.33 4.28
N ILE A 26 -8.32 7.31 4.94
CA ILE A 26 -9.59 7.14 5.66
C ILE A 26 -10.73 6.82 4.69
N ARG A 27 -10.81 7.51 3.55
CA ARG A 27 -11.86 7.27 2.54
C ARG A 27 -11.73 5.90 1.86
N ALA A 28 -10.51 5.49 1.57
CA ALA A 28 -10.20 4.20 0.94
C ALA A 28 -10.18 3.03 1.93
N PHE A 29 -10.33 3.30 3.24
CA PHE A 29 -10.27 2.29 4.27
C PHE A 29 -11.36 1.24 4.07
N SER A 30 -10.95 -0.02 4.16
CA SER A 30 -11.85 -1.16 4.22
C SER A 30 -11.25 -2.19 5.16
N VAL A 31 -12.08 -2.73 6.05
CA VAL A 31 -11.71 -3.81 6.97
C VAL A 31 -11.56 -5.16 6.25
N VAL A 32 -12.07 -5.25 5.02
CA VAL A 32 -12.04 -6.46 4.19
C VAL A 32 -10.62 -6.74 3.72
N PRO A 33 -10.09 -7.96 3.96
CA PRO A 33 -8.83 -8.38 3.35
C PRO A 33 -8.90 -8.25 1.83
N TYR A 34 -7.86 -7.66 1.25
CA TYR A 34 -7.77 -7.44 -0.20
C TYR A 34 -6.50 -8.10 -0.74
N TRP A 35 -6.64 -8.85 -1.84
CA TRP A 35 -5.52 -9.47 -2.56
C TRP A 35 -4.66 -10.32 -1.63
N ASP A 36 -3.35 -10.04 -1.58
CA ASP A 36 -2.36 -10.80 -0.82
C ASP A 36 -2.66 -10.85 0.69
N MET A 37 -3.59 -10.04 1.22
CA MET A 37 -3.99 -10.13 2.62
C MET A 37 -4.65 -11.46 2.98
N TRP A 38 -5.43 -12.05 2.07
CA TRP A 38 -6.11 -13.32 2.35
C TRP A 38 -5.13 -14.43 2.75
N GLY A 39 -4.07 -14.64 1.95
CA GLY A 39 -3.04 -15.63 2.28
C GLY A 39 -1.92 -15.08 3.16
N GLY A 40 -1.48 -13.83 2.91
CA GLY A 40 -0.29 -13.22 3.50
C GLY A 40 -0.50 -12.61 4.88
N THR A 41 -1.74 -12.27 5.27
CA THR A 41 -2.08 -11.78 6.61
C THR A 41 -2.99 -12.77 7.34
N LEU A 42 -4.21 -13.01 6.84
CA LEU A 42 -5.20 -13.85 7.50
C LEU A 42 -4.76 -15.33 7.54
N GLY A 43 -4.45 -15.91 6.38
CA GLY A 43 -3.95 -17.28 6.29
C GLY A 43 -2.64 -17.48 7.04
N PHE A 44 -1.74 -16.50 7.00
CA PHE A 44 -0.52 -16.50 7.81
C PHE A 44 -0.80 -16.50 9.32
N TYR A 45 -1.76 -15.70 9.78
CA TYR A 45 -2.14 -15.65 11.19
C TYR A 45 -2.77 -16.97 11.63
N ILE A 46 -3.67 -17.55 10.84
CA ILE A 46 -4.24 -18.89 11.07
C ILE A 46 -3.12 -19.93 11.21
N ALA A 47 -2.22 -20.00 10.23
CA ALA A 47 -1.14 -20.98 10.23
C ALA A 47 -0.20 -20.84 11.45
N THR A 48 0.05 -19.61 11.92
CA THR A 48 0.98 -19.39 13.05
C THR A 48 0.31 -19.49 14.41
N ALA A 49 -0.85 -18.87 14.58
CA ALA A 49 -1.53 -18.74 15.87
C ALA A 49 -2.43 -19.95 16.19
N LEU A 50 -3.08 -20.55 15.19
CA LEU A 50 -3.92 -21.73 15.39
C LEU A 50 -3.12 -23.03 15.20
N ASP A 51 -2.39 -23.16 14.09
CA ASP A 51 -1.71 -24.43 13.76
C ASP A 51 -0.32 -24.56 14.41
N GLY A 52 0.21 -23.49 15.02
CA GLY A 52 1.56 -23.48 15.61
C GLY A 52 2.69 -23.60 14.57
N ASN A 53 2.43 -23.34 13.29
CA ASN A 53 3.40 -23.50 12.22
C ASN A 53 4.43 -22.36 12.19
N SER A 54 5.50 -22.51 12.98
CA SER A 54 6.59 -21.54 13.04
C SER A 54 7.34 -21.35 11.72
N ALA A 55 7.32 -22.33 10.81
CA ALA A 55 7.96 -22.20 9.50
C ALA A 55 7.30 -21.12 8.62
N ALA A 56 6.03 -20.79 8.88
CA ALA A 56 5.29 -19.74 8.17
C ALA A 56 5.94 -18.36 8.31
N TRP A 57 6.71 -18.09 9.37
CA TRP A 57 7.45 -16.84 9.54
C TRP A 57 8.48 -16.62 8.42
N TRP A 58 9.23 -17.67 8.07
CA TRP A 58 10.23 -17.64 7.02
C TRP A 58 9.70 -18.10 5.66
N ALA A 59 8.48 -18.64 5.58
CA ALA A 59 7.93 -19.19 4.33
C ALA A 59 7.92 -18.17 3.18
N GLN A 60 8.12 -18.65 1.96
CA GLN A 60 8.11 -17.80 0.78
C GLN A 60 6.69 -17.27 0.53
N HIS A 61 6.57 -16.00 0.18
CA HIS A 61 5.32 -15.39 -0.29
C HIS A 61 5.63 -14.71 -1.62
N ASN A 62 5.11 -15.26 -2.72
CA ASN A 62 5.53 -14.90 -4.08
C ASN A 62 7.05 -15.01 -4.22
N GLU A 63 7.75 -13.95 -4.64
CA GLU A 63 9.21 -13.94 -4.74
C GLU A 63 9.89 -13.52 -3.42
N HIS A 64 9.15 -13.35 -2.33
CA HIS A 64 9.60 -12.59 -1.15
C HIS A 64 9.68 -13.42 0.14
N ARG A 65 10.49 -12.92 1.08
CA ARG A 65 10.54 -13.37 2.49
C ARG A 65 10.17 -12.16 3.38
N ILE A 66 8.89 -12.02 3.68
CA ILE A 66 8.28 -10.78 4.23
C ILE A 66 8.21 -10.78 5.76
N VAL A 67 9.28 -11.22 6.41
CA VAL A 67 9.33 -11.49 7.86
C VAL A 67 8.96 -10.27 8.70
N LEU A 68 9.49 -9.09 8.35
CA LEU A 68 9.26 -7.87 9.13
C LEU A 68 7.81 -7.38 9.01
N SER A 69 7.21 -7.52 7.82
CA SER A 69 5.80 -7.19 7.62
C SER A 69 4.88 -8.21 8.27
N ARG A 70 5.23 -9.50 8.24
CA ARG A 70 4.53 -10.55 9.00
C ARG A 70 4.48 -10.28 10.49
N LEU A 71 5.52 -9.68 11.08
CA LEU A 71 5.47 -9.25 12.48
C LEU A 71 4.36 -8.22 12.69
N LEU A 72 4.24 -7.23 11.81
CA LEU A 72 3.15 -6.25 11.88
C LEU A 72 1.79 -6.89 11.66
N PHE A 73 1.66 -7.80 10.69
CA PHE A 73 0.42 -8.53 10.40
C PHE A 73 -0.01 -9.38 11.60
N TRP A 74 0.93 -10.10 12.21
CA TRP A 74 0.65 -10.88 13.41
C TRP A 74 0.15 -10.00 14.56
N LEU A 75 0.79 -8.84 14.79
CA LEU A 75 0.36 -7.89 15.82
C LEU A 75 -1.04 -7.31 15.52
N ASP A 76 -1.38 -7.04 14.26
CA ASP A 76 -2.70 -6.55 13.86
C ASP A 76 -3.82 -7.54 14.26
N TYR A 77 -3.64 -8.82 13.98
CA TYR A 77 -4.60 -9.85 14.36
C TYR A 77 -4.58 -10.15 15.86
N ALA A 78 -3.40 -10.30 16.46
CA ALA A 78 -3.27 -10.68 17.86
C ALA A 78 -3.72 -9.59 18.85
N LEU A 79 -3.53 -8.31 18.52
CA LEU A 79 -3.77 -7.19 19.44
C LEU A 79 -4.89 -6.25 19.01
N PHE A 80 -5.16 -6.14 17.70
CA PHE A 80 -6.10 -5.15 17.15
C PHE A 80 -7.27 -5.78 16.38
N GLY A 81 -7.43 -7.11 16.47
CA GLY A 81 -8.55 -7.85 15.90
C GLY A 81 -8.63 -7.80 14.37
N GLY A 82 -7.47 -7.68 13.70
CA GLY A 82 -7.36 -7.86 12.24
C GLY A 82 -8.01 -6.78 11.38
N THR A 83 -8.15 -5.55 11.89
CA THR A 83 -8.86 -4.48 11.18
C THR A 83 -8.03 -3.76 10.12
N SER A 84 -6.72 -4.00 10.07
CA SER A 84 -5.77 -3.25 9.25
C SER A 84 -5.58 -1.77 9.58
N VAL A 85 -6.30 -1.21 10.57
CA VAL A 85 -6.10 0.18 11.01
C VAL A 85 -4.69 0.38 11.52
N PHE A 86 -4.19 -0.54 12.35
CA PHE A 86 -2.82 -0.50 12.85
C PHE A 86 -1.81 -0.59 11.71
N LEU A 87 -2.05 -1.45 10.71
CA LEU A 87 -1.17 -1.59 9.55
C LEU A 87 -1.08 -0.31 8.71
N ILE A 88 -2.21 0.36 8.47
CA ILE A 88 -2.24 1.64 7.76
C ILE A 88 -1.50 2.71 8.56
N ILE A 89 -1.71 2.79 9.87
CA ILE A 89 -0.93 3.71 10.73
C ILE A 89 0.56 3.42 10.60
N MET A 90 0.96 2.15 10.61
CA MET A 90 2.36 1.76 10.47
C MET A 90 2.94 2.14 9.11
N ASN A 91 2.18 2.09 8.02
CA ASN A 91 2.63 2.61 6.72
C ASN A 91 3.04 4.08 6.82
N PHE A 92 2.19 4.93 7.41
CA PHE A 92 2.50 6.35 7.63
C PHE A 92 3.68 6.54 8.58
N VAL A 93 3.77 5.77 9.66
CA VAL A 93 4.91 5.83 10.60
C VAL A 93 6.23 5.51 9.88
N ILE A 94 6.26 4.48 9.03
CA ILE A 94 7.48 4.09 8.30
C ILE A 94 7.87 5.17 7.28
N VAL A 95 6.91 5.81 6.60
CA VAL A 95 7.17 7.01 5.76
C VAL A 95 7.77 8.14 6.61
N GLY A 96 7.22 8.39 7.80
CA GLY A 96 7.77 9.36 8.75
C GLY A 96 9.21 9.04 9.18
N LEU A 97 9.55 7.76 9.36
CA LEU A 97 10.92 7.32 9.63
C LEU A 97 11.85 7.53 8.41
N ALA A 98 11.34 7.39 7.19
CA ALA A 98 12.08 7.75 5.97
C ALA A 98 12.36 9.25 5.91
N VAL A 99 11.36 10.10 6.18
CA VAL A 99 11.53 11.55 6.29
C VAL A 99 12.57 11.90 7.36
N LEU A 100 12.50 11.28 8.54
CA LEU A 100 13.48 11.50 9.61
C LEU A 100 14.89 11.07 9.20
N THR A 101 15.03 9.98 8.45
CA THR A 101 16.32 9.52 7.93
C THR A 101 16.87 10.53 6.92
N PHE A 102 16.05 11.02 5.98
CA PHE A 102 16.45 12.08 5.06
C PHE A 102 16.78 13.39 5.78
N TYR A 103 16.09 13.73 6.87
CA TYR A 103 16.46 14.88 7.71
C TYR A 103 17.89 14.76 8.25
N ARG A 104 18.25 13.59 8.77
CA ARG A 104 19.62 13.35 9.27
C ARG A 104 20.65 13.47 8.14
N ILE A 105 20.36 12.88 6.98
CA ILE A 105 21.21 12.92 5.77
C ILE A 105 21.40 14.36 5.28
N VAL A 106 20.31 15.08 5.04
CA VAL A 106 20.32 16.46 4.51
C VAL A 106 21.03 17.39 5.49
N ARG A 107 20.72 17.29 6.78
CA ARG A 107 21.38 18.12 7.81
C ARG A 107 22.88 17.86 7.87
N GLN A 108 23.32 16.60 7.81
CA GLN A 108 24.75 16.28 7.77
C GLN A 108 25.39 16.86 6.50
N ARG A 109 24.77 16.62 5.34
CA ARG A 109 25.26 17.07 4.04
C ARG A 109 25.44 18.59 3.96
N MET A 110 24.45 19.34 4.44
CA MET A 110 24.49 20.80 4.42
C MET A 110 25.52 21.37 5.40
N ARG A 111 25.73 20.72 6.56
CA ARG A 111 26.78 21.08 7.52
C ARG A 111 28.18 20.87 6.95
N ASP A 112 28.42 19.73 6.31
CA ASP A 112 29.72 19.37 5.74
C ASP A 112 30.16 20.39 4.66
N VAL A 113 29.22 20.94 3.89
CA VAL A 113 29.52 21.89 2.80
C VAL A 113 29.52 23.35 3.27
N SER A 114 28.65 23.72 4.21
CA SER A 114 28.40 25.14 4.54
C SER A 114 29.13 25.62 5.81
N GLY A 115 29.87 24.76 6.50
CA GLY A 115 30.62 25.12 7.71
C GLY A 115 29.73 25.61 8.88
N GLY A 116 28.43 25.29 8.88
CA GLY A 116 27.49 25.70 9.94
C GLY A 116 26.83 27.07 9.77
N ASN A 117 26.84 27.66 8.57
CA ASN A 117 26.20 28.96 8.31
C ASN A 117 24.65 28.92 8.42
N GLN A 118 24.01 29.99 8.91
CA GLN A 118 22.55 30.09 9.11
C GLN A 118 21.73 29.89 7.81
N SER A 119 22.27 30.23 6.64
CA SER A 119 21.56 30.00 5.36
C SER A 119 21.34 28.52 5.06
N ALA A 120 22.25 27.66 5.55
CA ALA A 120 22.16 26.22 5.37
C ALA A 120 20.98 25.61 6.14
N ASP A 121 20.57 26.23 7.25
CA ASP A 121 19.40 25.79 8.02
C ASP A 121 18.09 26.08 7.28
N VAL A 122 17.94 27.27 6.65
CA VAL A 122 16.74 27.60 5.86
C VAL A 122 16.59 26.65 4.67
N THR A 123 17.68 26.39 3.94
CA THR A 123 17.69 25.44 2.81
C THR A 123 17.34 24.02 3.29
N THR A 124 17.87 23.60 4.45
CA THR A 124 17.54 22.31 5.05
C THR A 124 16.04 22.21 5.35
N TRP A 125 15.45 23.20 6.01
CA TRP A 125 14.02 23.18 6.35
C TRP A 125 13.11 23.27 5.12
N ALA A 126 13.49 24.02 4.08
CA ALA A 126 12.74 24.08 2.82
C ALA A 126 12.79 22.74 2.06
N ALA A 127 13.97 22.12 1.98
CA ALA A 127 14.10 20.78 1.41
C ALA A 127 13.28 19.75 2.19
N MET A 128 13.15 19.93 3.51
CA MET A 128 12.35 19.04 4.34
C MET A 128 10.85 19.19 4.16
N ALA A 129 10.36 20.42 4.01
CA ALA A 129 8.97 20.64 3.61
C ALA A 129 8.66 19.94 2.28
N PHE A 130 9.54 20.07 1.28
CA PHE A 130 9.39 19.36 0.01
C PHE A 130 9.41 17.84 0.18
N LEU A 131 10.38 17.29 0.92
CA LEU A 131 10.51 15.84 1.12
C LEU A 131 9.32 15.24 1.89
N VAL A 132 8.74 15.97 2.83
CA VAL A 132 7.47 15.57 3.48
C VAL A 132 6.35 15.52 2.46
N ALA A 133 6.15 16.59 1.68
CA ALA A 133 5.12 16.62 0.64
C ALA A 133 5.30 15.51 -0.42
N TRP A 134 6.55 15.25 -0.80
CA TRP A 134 6.93 14.27 -1.81
C TRP A 134 6.68 12.84 -1.35
N LEU A 135 7.13 12.49 -0.13
CA LEU A 135 7.01 11.13 0.40
C LEU A 135 5.61 10.78 0.93
N TYR A 136 4.73 11.76 1.12
CA TYR A 136 3.30 11.54 1.43
C TYR A 136 2.37 11.79 0.24
N HIS A 137 2.91 11.88 -0.98
CA HIS A 137 2.08 12.14 -2.14
C HIS A 137 1.14 10.96 -2.45
N TRP A 138 -0.11 11.24 -2.82
CA TRP A 138 -1.16 10.25 -3.12
C TRP A 138 -0.92 9.43 -4.40
N MET A 139 0.16 9.67 -5.15
CA MET A 139 0.52 8.86 -6.33
C MET A 139 1.02 7.45 -5.98
N GLN A 140 1.24 7.18 -4.70
CA GLN A 140 1.53 5.86 -4.11
C GLN A 140 0.39 5.44 -3.17
N TRP A 141 -0.86 5.81 -3.49
CA TRP A 141 -2.01 5.54 -2.62
C TRP A 141 -2.15 4.06 -2.26
N GLU A 142 -1.82 3.13 -3.19
CA GLU A 142 -1.79 1.70 -2.90
C GLU A 142 -0.92 1.43 -1.69
N ASN A 143 0.27 2.03 -1.60
CA ASN A 143 1.18 1.81 -0.49
C ASN A 143 0.72 2.52 0.79
N LEU A 144 0.11 3.70 0.69
CA LEU A 144 -0.36 4.44 1.87
C LEU A 144 -1.61 3.84 2.51
N ALA A 145 -2.60 3.42 1.69
CA ALA A 145 -3.94 3.07 2.15
C ALA A 145 -4.22 1.56 2.22
N TRP A 146 -3.34 0.71 1.69
CA TRP A 146 -3.51 -0.74 1.76
C TRP A 146 -2.67 -1.35 2.90
N GLY A 147 -3.33 -2.04 3.82
CA GLY A 147 -2.71 -2.64 5.01
C GLY A 147 -1.58 -3.64 4.73
N PHE A 148 -1.49 -4.20 3.53
CA PHE A 148 -0.42 -5.13 3.18
C PHE A 148 0.95 -4.46 2.91
N GLN A 149 1.00 -3.15 2.71
CA GLN A 149 2.10 -2.50 1.98
C GLN A 149 3.33 -2.09 2.81
N SER A 150 3.39 -2.42 4.10
CA SER A 150 4.53 -2.08 4.96
C SER A 150 5.90 -2.53 4.39
N GLN A 151 5.92 -3.67 3.69
CA GLN A 151 7.10 -4.22 3.01
C GLN A 151 7.67 -3.29 1.93
N PHE A 152 6.82 -2.55 1.20
CA PHE A 152 7.19 -1.58 0.17
C PHE A 152 7.75 -0.27 0.71
N PHE A 153 7.66 -0.04 2.02
CA PHE A 153 8.39 1.05 2.67
C PHE A 153 9.66 0.53 3.36
N LEU A 154 9.59 -0.62 4.01
CA LEU A 154 10.72 -1.22 4.72
C LEU A 154 11.87 -1.60 3.77
N ALA A 155 11.56 -2.13 2.58
CA ALA A 155 12.58 -2.50 1.59
C ALA A 155 13.39 -1.30 1.05
N GLN A 156 13.00 -0.07 1.35
CA GLN A 156 13.57 1.17 0.85
C GLN A 156 14.17 1.94 2.02
N LEU A 157 13.51 1.92 3.18
CA LEU A 157 14.01 2.52 4.40
C LEU A 157 15.24 1.79 4.94
N LEU A 158 15.21 0.47 5.06
CA LEU A 158 16.31 -0.26 5.70
C LEU A 158 17.64 -0.15 4.94
N PRO A 159 17.71 -0.29 3.61
CA PRO A 159 18.95 -0.07 2.87
C PRO A 159 19.46 1.38 2.97
N LEU A 160 18.55 2.37 2.99
CA LEU A 160 18.92 3.78 3.19
C LEU A 160 19.58 3.97 4.56
N VAL A 161 18.96 3.46 5.62
CA VAL A 161 19.48 3.53 6.99
C VAL A 161 20.81 2.78 7.09
N ALA A 162 20.91 1.58 6.52
CA ALA A 162 22.14 0.77 6.56
C ALA A 162 23.32 1.48 5.87
N LEU A 163 23.11 2.04 4.67
CA LEU A 163 24.13 2.81 3.95
C LEU A 163 24.49 4.12 4.66
N TYR A 164 23.51 4.82 5.23
CA TYR A 164 23.75 6.02 6.04
C TYR A 164 24.60 5.71 7.28
N LEU A 165 24.24 4.66 8.04
CA LEU A 165 25.01 4.20 9.20
C LEU A 165 26.43 3.77 8.80
N LEU A 166 26.56 3.02 7.71
CA LEU A 166 27.86 2.57 7.19
C LEU A 166 28.73 3.76 6.75
N SER A 167 28.16 4.80 6.15
CA SER A 167 28.90 6.02 5.82
C SER A 167 29.52 6.69 7.04
N GLY A 168 28.83 6.64 8.18
CA GLY A 168 29.28 7.16 9.45
C GLY A 168 30.21 6.22 10.23
N ALA A 169 30.37 4.96 9.80
CA ALA A 169 31.10 3.95 10.55
C ALA A 169 32.63 4.17 10.53
N ARG A 170 33.17 4.98 9.61
CA ARG A 170 34.62 5.26 9.53
C ARG A 170 35.14 6.13 10.68
N GLN A 171 34.26 6.70 11.50
CA GLN A 171 34.65 7.46 12.70
C GLN A 171 35.51 6.63 13.65
N ALA A 172 36.47 7.28 14.32
CA ALA A 172 37.34 6.62 15.30
C ALA A 172 36.57 6.25 16.58
N GLY A 173 37.07 5.23 17.30
CA GLY A 173 36.56 4.84 18.61
C GLY A 173 35.22 4.07 18.59
N ALA A 174 34.54 4.07 19.73
CA ALA A 174 33.32 3.30 19.95
C ALA A 174 32.15 3.73 19.04
N ALA A 175 32.06 5.03 18.71
CA ALA A 175 30.99 5.55 17.86
C ALA A 175 31.00 4.94 16.45
N GLY A 176 32.16 4.85 15.80
CA GLY A 176 32.27 4.21 14.48
C GLY A 176 32.04 2.70 14.54
N ARG A 177 32.47 2.03 15.60
CA ARG A 177 32.19 0.60 15.83
C ARG A 177 30.69 0.35 15.98
N ASN A 178 29.99 1.13 16.81
CA ASN A 178 28.55 0.96 17.03
C ASN A 178 27.76 1.20 15.75
N ARG A 179 28.12 2.23 14.97
CA ARG A 179 27.51 2.47 13.65
C ARG A 179 27.74 1.33 12.66
N PHE A 180 28.94 0.73 12.67
CA PHE A 180 29.22 -0.44 11.83
C PHE A 180 28.35 -1.64 12.22
N VAL A 181 28.25 -1.95 13.52
CA VAL A 181 27.40 -3.05 14.02
C VAL A 181 25.94 -2.81 13.66
N LEU A 182 25.41 -1.61 13.90
CA LEU A 182 24.05 -1.24 13.52
C LEU A 182 23.85 -1.34 12.00
N ALA A 183 24.81 -0.92 11.19
CA ALA A 183 24.74 -1.08 9.74
C ALA A 183 24.67 -2.57 9.34
N CYS A 184 25.45 -3.46 9.96
CA CYS A 184 25.37 -4.90 9.72
C CYS A 184 24.00 -5.48 10.10
N ILE A 185 23.45 -5.11 11.26
CA ILE A 185 22.13 -5.56 11.72
C ILE A 185 21.05 -5.09 10.76
N THR A 186 21.03 -3.80 10.41
CA THR A 186 20.04 -3.24 9.47
C THR A 186 20.20 -3.82 8.06
N GLY A 187 21.44 -4.00 7.60
CA GLY A 187 21.74 -4.62 6.31
C GLY A 187 21.25 -6.07 6.23
N PHE A 188 21.47 -6.85 7.29
CA PHE A 188 20.94 -8.22 7.39
C PHE A 188 19.41 -8.23 7.43
N ALA A 189 18.79 -7.34 8.20
CA ALA A 189 17.32 -7.23 8.29
C ALA A 189 16.66 -6.93 6.93
N CYS A 190 17.38 -6.38 5.95
CA CYS A 190 16.86 -6.13 4.61
C CYS A 190 16.32 -7.41 3.95
N ILE A 191 16.92 -8.59 4.19
CA ILE A 191 16.47 -9.85 3.55
C ILE A 191 15.08 -10.29 4.03
N GLY A 192 14.60 -9.77 5.16
CA GLY A 192 13.27 -10.01 5.70
C GLY A 192 12.20 -9.01 5.25
N THR A 193 12.50 -8.20 4.22
CA THR A 193 11.57 -7.23 3.62
C THR A 193 10.94 -7.78 2.33
N MET A 194 11.51 -7.45 1.17
CA MET A 194 11.10 -7.96 -0.15
C MET A 194 12.30 -8.60 -0.87
N ALA A 195 12.09 -9.11 -2.09
CA ALA A 195 13.13 -9.74 -2.89
C ALA A 195 14.36 -8.86 -3.13
N ASN A 196 14.17 -7.57 -3.34
CA ASN A 196 15.27 -6.62 -3.49
C ASN A 196 16.10 -6.44 -2.20
N GLY A 197 15.64 -6.89 -1.04
CA GLY A 197 16.43 -6.88 0.20
C GLY A 197 17.76 -7.63 0.09
N VAL A 198 17.83 -8.67 -0.75
CA VAL A 198 19.01 -9.53 -0.91
C VAL A 198 20.23 -8.81 -1.50
N ILE A 199 20.03 -7.73 -2.27
CA ILE A 199 21.12 -6.98 -2.88
C ILE A 199 21.73 -5.93 -1.94
N ALA A 200 21.12 -5.65 -0.78
CA ALA A 200 21.57 -4.61 0.15
C ALA A 200 22.98 -4.89 0.70
N LEU A 201 23.21 -6.07 1.29
CA LEU A 201 24.51 -6.45 1.85
C LEU A 201 25.63 -6.58 0.79
N PRO A 202 25.39 -7.21 -0.38
CA PRO A 202 26.35 -7.17 -1.49
C PRO A 202 26.75 -5.75 -1.89
N LEU A 203 25.78 -4.82 -2.00
CA LEU A 203 26.07 -3.43 -2.32
C LEU A 203 26.82 -2.71 -1.19
N MET A 204 26.50 -2.99 0.07
CA MET A 204 27.26 -2.47 1.22
C MET A 204 28.71 -2.97 1.23
N THR A 205 28.94 -4.23 0.84
CA THR A 205 30.27 -4.80 0.69
C THR A 205 31.05 -4.07 -0.39
N LEU A 206 30.44 -3.90 -1.57
CA LEU A 206 31.05 -3.14 -2.67
C LEU A 206 31.33 -1.69 -2.27
N TYR A 207 30.39 -1.04 -1.58
CA TYR A 207 30.57 0.30 -1.02
C TYR A 207 31.79 0.35 -0.08
N ALA A 208 31.94 -0.61 0.84
CA ALA A 208 33.04 -0.66 1.79
C ALA A 208 34.40 -0.86 1.09
N LEU A 209 34.45 -1.68 0.03
CA LEU A 209 35.64 -1.88 -0.79
C LEU A 209 36.03 -0.58 -1.53
N LEU A 210 35.09 0.04 -2.24
CA LEU A 210 35.37 1.28 -3.00
C LEU A 210 35.73 2.46 -2.09
N THR A 211 35.15 2.53 -0.90
CA THR A 211 35.47 3.53 0.12
C THR A 211 36.66 3.17 1.00
N ARG A 212 37.38 2.08 0.68
CA ARG A 212 38.62 1.65 1.33
C ARG A 212 38.47 1.47 2.84
N PHE A 213 37.37 0.84 3.29
CA PHE A 213 37.22 0.44 4.68
C PHE A 213 38.30 -0.58 5.08
N PRO A 214 38.62 -0.70 6.38
CA PRO A 214 39.50 -1.75 6.86
C PRO A 214 39.03 -3.13 6.40
N TRP A 215 39.97 -3.98 5.98
CA TRP A 215 39.65 -5.29 5.38
C TRP A 215 38.75 -6.15 6.25
N GLN A 216 38.89 -6.08 7.58
CA GLN A 216 38.05 -6.82 8.54
C GLN A 216 36.58 -6.47 8.37
N ARG A 217 36.25 -5.17 8.23
CA ARG A 217 34.86 -4.72 8.06
C ARG A 217 34.30 -5.14 6.70
N SER A 218 35.11 -5.02 5.65
CA SER A 218 34.73 -5.49 4.31
C SER A 218 34.51 -7.01 4.29
N LEU A 219 35.37 -7.77 4.96
CA LEU A 219 35.23 -9.22 5.09
C LEU A 219 33.98 -9.59 5.90
N THR A 220 33.69 -8.91 7.01
CA THR A 220 32.46 -9.13 7.77
C THR A 220 31.22 -8.91 6.90
N LEU A 221 31.18 -7.82 6.12
CA LEU A 221 30.06 -7.56 5.21
C LEU A 221 29.97 -8.63 4.10
N ALA A 222 31.10 -9.09 3.56
CA ALA A 222 31.12 -10.14 2.54
C ALA A 222 30.60 -11.48 3.09
N LEU A 223 31.06 -11.89 4.27
CA LEU A 223 30.58 -13.11 4.94
C LEU A 223 29.11 -13.01 5.30
N LEU A 224 28.67 -11.86 5.79
CA LEU A 224 27.27 -11.61 6.10
C LEU A 224 26.40 -11.63 4.84
N SER A 225 26.92 -11.10 3.72
CA SER A 225 26.26 -11.17 2.40
C SER A 225 26.06 -12.62 1.96
N LEU A 226 27.13 -13.43 2.02
CA LEU A 226 27.07 -14.84 1.65
C LEU A 226 26.08 -15.60 2.54
N PHE A 227 26.16 -15.40 3.86
CA PHE A 227 25.24 -16.02 4.81
C PHE A 227 23.78 -15.63 4.55
N ALA A 228 23.51 -14.34 4.35
CA ALA A 228 22.17 -13.82 4.09
C ALA A 228 21.58 -14.37 2.78
N LEU A 229 22.38 -14.45 1.71
CA LEU A 229 21.97 -15.03 0.43
C LEU A 229 21.67 -16.53 0.57
N SER A 230 22.57 -17.30 1.21
CA SER A 230 22.35 -18.73 1.47
C SER A 230 21.07 -18.97 2.28
N LEU A 231 20.84 -18.16 3.31
CA LEU A 231 19.65 -18.25 4.15
C LEU A 231 18.36 -17.90 3.39
N TYR A 232 18.40 -16.85 2.56
CA TYR A 232 17.25 -16.39 1.79
C TYR A 232 16.80 -17.41 0.74
N PHE A 233 17.78 -17.97 0.01
CA PHE A 233 17.54 -18.93 -1.06
C PHE A 233 17.40 -20.38 -0.59
N TYR A 234 17.58 -20.65 0.70
CA TYR A 234 17.27 -21.96 1.27
C TYR A 234 15.77 -22.29 1.09
N GLY A 235 15.47 -23.33 0.32
CA GLY A 235 14.10 -23.73 0.00
C GLY A 235 13.33 -22.66 -0.80
N TYR A 236 14.02 -21.85 -1.61
CA TYR A 236 13.38 -20.91 -2.53
C TYR A 236 13.01 -21.61 -3.84
N SER A 237 11.80 -21.35 -4.33
CA SER A 237 11.34 -21.78 -5.64
C SER A 237 10.93 -20.58 -6.48
N SER A 238 11.37 -20.51 -7.74
CA SER A 238 10.94 -19.41 -8.61
C SER A 238 9.47 -19.58 -8.96
N PRO A 239 8.63 -18.54 -8.82
CA PRO A 239 7.22 -18.61 -9.22
C PRO A 239 7.10 -18.88 -10.72
N GLY A 240 6.32 -19.89 -11.10
CA GLY A 240 6.23 -20.37 -12.49
C GLY A 240 5.57 -19.39 -13.47
N ASN A 241 4.80 -18.42 -12.98
CA ASN A 241 4.12 -17.42 -13.80
C ASN A 241 4.97 -16.17 -14.06
N HIS A 242 6.18 -16.09 -13.51
CA HIS A 242 7.06 -14.92 -13.64
C HIS A 242 8.17 -15.16 -14.66
N GLY A 243 8.63 -14.06 -15.27
CA GLY A 243 9.75 -14.10 -16.20
C GLY A 243 11.09 -14.42 -15.52
N SER A 244 12.02 -14.96 -16.29
CA SER A 244 13.42 -15.10 -15.86
C SER A 244 14.18 -13.82 -16.16
N ILE A 245 14.84 -13.24 -15.16
CA ILE A 245 15.62 -12.00 -15.31
C ILE A 245 16.68 -12.14 -16.42
N LEU A 246 17.39 -13.27 -16.43
CA LEU A 246 18.43 -13.54 -17.42
C LEU A 246 17.85 -13.68 -18.82
N GLU A 247 16.72 -14.38 -18.95
CA GLU A 247 16.06 -14.56 -20.23
C GLU A 247 15.53 -13.22 -20.77
N THR A 248 14.85 -12.45 -19.92
CA THR A 248 14.35 -11.11 -20.26
C THR A 248 15.49 -10.19 -20.71
N PHE A 249 16.62 -10.18 -19.99
CA PHE A 249 17.79 -9.39 -20.36
C PHE A 249 18.38 -9.78 -21.72
N LEU A 250 18.44 -11.08 -22.04
CA LEU A 250 19.02 -11.58 -23.28
C LEU A 250 18.08 -11.43 -24.48
N ARG A 251 16.76 -11.57 -24.27
CA ARG A 251 15.76 -11.61 -25.35
C ARG A 251 15.06 -10.27 -25.58
N GLN A 252 14.91 -9.45 -24.54
CA GLN A 252 14.15 -8.19 -24.57
C GLN A 252 14.92 -7.06 -23.85
N PRO A 253 16.18 -6.76 -24.20
CA PRO A 253 16.99 -5.76 -23.51
C PRO A 253 16.41 -4.34 -23.62
N ASP A 254 15.87 -3.97 -24.79
CA ASP A 254 15.33 -2.62 -25.03
C ASP A 254 14.05 -2.39 -24.21
N ASP A 255 13.15 -3.37 -24.16
CA ASP A 255 11.93 -3.31 -23.37
C ASP A 255 12.23 -3.31 -21.87
N LEU A 256 13.26 -4.05 -21.42
CA LEU A 256 13.72 -4.01 -20.03
C LEU A 256 14.30 -2.64 -19.66
N VAL A 257 15.09 -2.02 -20.55
CA VAL A 257 15.59 -0.65 -20.33
C VAL A 257 14.42 0.33 -20.27
N TYR A 258 13.47 0.24 -21.20
CA TYR A 258 12.28 1.09 -21.20
C TYR A 258 11.42 0.90 -19.94
N TYR A 259 11.27 -0.35 -19.48
CA TYR A 259 10.61 -0.68 -18.22
C TYR A 259 11.28 0.03 -17.03
N VAL A 260 12.60 -0.02 -16.91
CA VAL A 260 13.34 0.66 -15.83
C VAL A 260 13.20 2.18 -15.92
N LEU A 261 13.24 2.72 -17.15
CA LEU A 261 13.05 4.14 -17.42
C LEU A 261 11.68 4.61 -16.94
N LEU A 262 10.61 3.86 -17.24
CA LEU A 262 9.27 4.16 -16.75
C LEU A 262 9.14 3.97 -15.24
N TYR A 263 9.62 2.85 -14.70
CA TYR A 263 9.53 2.49 -13.28
C TYR A 263 10.09 3.60 -12.37
N LEU A 264 11.29 4.09 -12.65
CA LEU A 264 11.93 5.16 -11.85
C LEU A 264 11.40 6.55 -12.19
N GLY A 265 10.77 6.69 -13.35
CA GLY A 265 10.16 7.94 -13.84
C GLY A 265 8.69 8.07 -13.47
N THR A 266 8.12 7.09 -12.77
CA THR A 266 6.70 7.02 -12.41
C THR A 266 6.14 8.29 -11.79
N PRO A 267 6.84 9.06 -10.92
CA PRO A 267 6.28 10.30 -10.40
C PRO A 267 5.94 11.31 -11.51
N PHE A 268 6.77 11.41 -12.55
CA PHE A 268 6.54 12.33 -13.66
C PHE A 268 5.45 11.83 -14.61
N TYR A 269 5.33 10.51 -14.77
CA TYR A 269 4.18 9.90 -15.43
C TYR A 269 2.88 10.27 -14.71
N PHE A 270 2.79 10.06 -13.39
CA PHE A 270 1.58 10.39 -12.62
C PHE A 270 1.27 11.88 -12.58
N LEU A 271 2.28 12.75 -12.55
CA LEU A 271 2.05 14.19 -12.57
C LEU A 271 1.41 14.66 -13.88
N THR A 272 1.79 14.06 -15.03
CA THR A 272 1.42 14.58 -16.36
C THR A 272 0.43 13.71 -17.13
N GLY A 273 0.52 12.38 -17.04
CA GLY A 273 -0.38 11.42 -17.68
C GLY A 273 -0.16 11.23 -19.17
N GLY A 274 -0.72 10.13 -19.71
CA GLY A 274 -0.69 9.79 -21.13
C GLY A 274 0.71 9.63 -21.72
N ASP A 275 0.82 9.75 -23.05
CA ASP A 275 2.08 9.58 -23.79
C ASP A 275 3.16 10.58 -23.39
N VAL A 276 2.74 11.81 -23.07
CA VAL A 276 3.65 12.86 -22.57
C VAL A 276 4.27 12.41 -21.24
N GLY A 277 3.46 11.83 -20.35
CA GLY A 277 3.93 11.29 -19.09
C GLY A 277 4.91 10.13 -19.25
N MET A 278 4.68 9.22 -20.19
CA MET A 278 5.63 8.14 -20.47
C MET A 278 6.99 8.68 -20.95
N ARG A 279 6.99 9.65 -21.87
CA ARG A 279 8.22 10.30 -22.34
C ARG A 279 8.93 11.05 -21.23
N LEU A 280 8.20 11.79 -20.40
CA LEU A 280 8.77 12.52 -19.26
C LEU A 280 9.34 11.58 -18.20
N ALA A 281 8.68 10.46 -17.93
CA ALA A 281 9.20 9.41 -17.06
C ALA A 281 10.56 8.92 -17.58
N ALA A 282 10.64 8.54 -18.85
CA ALA A 282 11.90 8.07 -19.44
C ALA A 282 13.01 9.13 -19.42
N ILE A 283 12.72 10.37 -19.83
CA ILE A 283 13.68 11.48 -19.82
C ILE A 283 14.16 11.78 -18.40
N SER A 284 13.24 11.84 -17.43
CA SER A 284 13.58 12.13 -16.04
C SER A 284 14.50 11.06 -15.45
N THR A 285 14.24 9.77 -15.72
CA THR A 285 15.10 8.68 -15.27
C THR A 285 16.47 8.73 -15.93
N ALA A 286 16.55 9.03 -17.24
CA ALA A 286 17.83 9.20 -17.92
C ALA A 286 18.66 10.34 -17.30
N VAL A 287 18.01 11.46 -16.93
CA VAL A 287 18.66 12.58 -16.22
C VAL A 287 19.13 12.14 -14.84
N MET A 288 18.31 11.43 -14.07
CA MET A 288 18.72 10.88 -12.77
C MET A 288 19.93 9.95 -12.90
N ALA A 289 19.95 9.08 -13.91
CA ALA A 289 21.06 8.17 -14.17
C ALA A 289 22.34 8.96 -14.50
N ALA A 290 22.28 9.93 -15.41
CA ALA A 290 23.42 10.77 -15.77
C ALA A 290 23.99 11.54 -14.57
N LEU A 291 23.12 12.15 -13.75
CA LEU A 291 23.52 12.87 -12.53
C LEU A 291 24.14 11.93 -11.50
N THR A 292 23.59 10.73 -11.32
CA THR A 292 24.10 9.72 -10.39
C THR A 292 25.48 9.22 -10.83
N VAL A 293 25.67 8.94 -12.13
CA VAL A 293 26.96 8.54 -12.71
C VAL A 293 27.98 9.67 -12.56
N TYR A 294 27.60 10.93 -12.83
CA TYR A 294 28.46 12.08 -12.60
C TYR A 294 28.94 12.16 -11.13
N ALA A 295 28.02 12.01 -10.18
CA ALA A 295 28.34 12.03 -8.75
C ALA A 295 29.26 10.85 -8.37
N LEU A 296 29.00 9.64 -8.88
CA LEU A 296 29.83 8.45 -8.69
C LEU A 296 31.26 8.69 -9.15
N VAL A 297 31.45 9.05 -10.42
CA VAL A 297 32.77 9.24 -11.04
C VAL A 297 33.56 10.32 -10.31
N LYS A 298 32.92 11.43 -9.95
CA LYS A 298 33.56 12.51 -9.20
C LYS A 298 33.98 12.07 -7.80
N SER A 299 33.11 11.36 -7.08
CA SER A 299 33.37 10.96 -5.69
C SER A 299 34.36 9.80 -5.56
N LEU A 300 34.49 8.93 -6.57
CA LEU A 300 35.49 7.87 -6.60
C LEU A 300 36.93 8.37 -6.71
N ARG A 301 37.16 9.65 -7.08
CA ARG A 301 38.50 10.25 -7.06
C ARG A 301 39.04 10.46 -5.64
N SER A 302 38.15 10.69 -4.67
CA SER A 302 38.49 10.83 -3.25
C SER A 302 37.45 10.12 -2.38
N PRO A 303 37.38 8.77 -2.45
CA PRO A 303 36.24 8.02 -1.95
C PRO A 303 36.12 8.06 -0.42
N THR A 304 37.25 8.19 0.29
CA THR A 304 37.29 8.31 1.75
C THR A 304 36.77 9.65 2.27
N GLN A 305 36.74 10.68 1.42
CA GLN A 305 36.20 12.01 1.75
C GLN A 305 34.73 12.17 1.34
N ASN A 306 34.21 11.23 0.53
CA ASN A 306 32.88 11.31 -0.08
C ASN A 306 31.94 10.20 0.39
N LEU A 307 32.09 9.73 1.63
CA LEU A 307 31.35 8.59 2.17
C LEU A 307 29.82 8.76 2.04
N LEU A 308 29.27 9.87 2.53
CA LEU A 308 27.83 10.13 2.46
C LEU A 308 27.34 10.29 1.01
N THR A 309 28.13 10.93 0.14
CA THR A 309 27.84 11.06 -1.29
C THR A 309 27.71 9.68 -1.94
N LEU A 310 28.70 8.82 -1.71
CA LEU A 310 28.73 7.46 -2.25
C LEU A 310 27.62 6.59 -1.65
N ALA A 311 27.25 6.79 -0.38
CA ALA A 311 26.14 6.07 0.23
C ALA A 311 24.81 6.39 -0.46
N LEU A 312 24.54 7.65 -0.81
CA LEU A 312 23.36 8.04 -1.60
C LEU A 312 23.40 7.51 -3.03
N VAL A 313 24.57 7.52 -3.68
CA VAL A 313 24.74 6.93 -5.01
C VAL A 313 24.46 5.42 -4.99
N PHE A 314 25.00 4.70 -4.00
CA PHE A 314 24.75 3.27 -3.83
C PHE A 314 23.29 2.97 -3.48
N TYR A 315 22.62 3.88 -2.77
CA TYR A 315 21.19 3.77 -2.51
C TYR A 315 20.36 3.93 -3.79
N ILE A 316 20.69 4.91 -4.64
CA ILE A 316 20.04 5.05 -5.96
C ILE A 316 20.32 3.81 -6.83
N ALA A 317 21.55 3.28 -6.79
CA ALA A 317 21.90 2.04 -7.49
C ALA A 317 21.12 0.82 -6.96
N TYR A 318 20.87 0.74 -5.65
CA TYR A 318 20.01 -0.27 -5.04
C TYR A 318 18.57 -0.19 -5.61
N ILE A 319 18.01 1.01 -5.73
CA ILE A 319 16.66 1.19 -6.29
C ILE A 319 16.65 0.88 -7.79
N ALA A 320 17.70 1.24 -8.54
CA ALA A 320 17.84 0.84 -9.93
C ALA A 320 17.93 -0.70 -10.09
N GLY A 321 18.66 -1.38 -9.20
CA GLY A 321 18.69 -2.83 -9.12
C GLY A 321 17.33 -3.43 -8.79
N THR A 322 16.54 -2.76 -7.96
CA THR A 322 15.13 -3.14 -7.69
C THR A 322 14.30 -3.05 -8.98
N ALA A 323 14.37 -1.93 -9.70
CA ALA A 323 13.64 -1.73 -10.96
C ALA A 323 14.02 -2.77 -12.02
N LEU A 324 15.32 -3.10 -12.14
CA LEU A 324 15.81 -4.15 -13.03
C LEU A 324 15.28 -5.54 -12.62
N GLY A 325 15.31 -5.87 -11.33
CA GLY A 325 14.78 -7.13 -10.82
C GLY A 325 13.28 -7.26 -11.04
N THR A 326 12.51 -6.19 -10.80
CA THR A 326 11.07 -6.16 -11.07
C THR A 326 10.78 -6.31 -12.56
N GLY A 327 11.44 -5.51 -13.42
CA GLY A 327 11.28 -5.62 -14.87
C GLY A 327 11.63 -7.00 -15.39
N GLY A 328 12.74 -7.58 -14.93
CA GLY A 328 13.17 -8.92 -15.32
C GLY A 328 12.13 -10.02 -15.02
N GLY A 329 11.39 -9.90 -13.91
CA GLY A 329 10.34 -10.85 -13.52
C GLY A 329 8.94 -10.51 -14.01
N ARG A 330 8.66 -9.25 -14.36
CA ARG A 330 7.30 -8.75 -14.64
C ARG A 330 7.06 -8.26 -16.06
N LEU A 331 8.09 -8.11 -16.88
CA LEU A 331 7.94 -7.63 -18.27
C LEU A 331 6.99 -8.50 -19.10
N VAL A 332 6.89 -9.80 -18.79
CA VAL A 332 5.93 -10.74 -19.39
C VAL A 332 4.46 -10.30 -19.27
N PHE A 333 4.14 -9.46 -18.28
CA PHE A 333 2.80 -8.91 -18.06
C PHE A 333 2.55 -7.58 -18.79
N GLY A 334 3.56 -7.08 -19.52
CA GLY A 334 3.51 -5.81 -20.24
C GLY A 334 4.23 -4.66 -19.51
N VAL A 335 4.75 -3.73 -20.31
CA VAL A 335 5.54 -2.58 -19.84
C VAL A 335 4.72 -1.62 -18.97
N GLU A 336 3.41 -1.51 -19.19
CA GLU A 336 2.51 -0.64 -18.43
C GLU A 336 2.50 -0.94 -16.93
N GLN A 337 2.85 -2.17 -16.55
CA GLN A 337 2.94 -2.59 -15.15
C GLN A 337 4.01 -1.80 -14.36
N ALA A 338 5.04 -1.28 -15.06
CA ALA A 338 6.06 -0.39 -14.49
C ALA A 338 5.45 0.88 -13.88
N ALA A 339 4.30 1.32 -14.39
CA ALA A 339 3.60 2.52 -13.94
C ALA A 339 2.49 2.26 -12.91
N SER A 340 2.49 1.11 -12.24
CA SER A 340 1.54 0.85 -11.14
C SER A 340 1.88 1.66 -9.88
N ASN A 341 0.85 2.08 -9.12
CA ASN A 341 1.03 2.99 -7.97
C ASN A 341 1.93 2.39 -6.88
N ARG A 342 1.92 1.06 -6.72
CA ARG A 342 2.80 0.35 -5.77
C ARG A 342 4.29 0.50 -6.07
N TYR A 343 4.69 0.72 -7.33
CA TYR A 343 6.10 0.93 -7.69
C TYR A 343 6.58 2.39 -7.54
N THR A 344 5.66 3.30 -7.23
CA THR A 344 5.98 4.72 -7.07
C THR A 344 6.83 4.98 -5.82
N THR A 345 6.69 4.23 -4.72
CA THR A 345 7.51 4.43 -3.50
C THR A 345 9.02 4.30 -3.74
N PRO A 346 9.54 3.21 -4.35
CA PRO A 346 10.94 3.15 -4.75
C PRO A 346 11.39 4.36 -5.57
N ALA A 347 10.61 4.79 -6.57
CA ALA A 347 10.95 5.94 -7.40
C ALA A 347 11.00 7.24 -6.57
N LEU A 348 10.00 7.50 -5.72
CA LEU A 348 9.97 8.66 -4.83
C LEU A 348 11.20 8.70 -3.91
N MET A 349 11.61 7.56 -3.37
CA MET A 349 12.81 7.43 -2.53
C MET A 349 14.12 7.70 -3.30
N ALA A 350 14.22 7.27 -4.56
CA ALA A 350 15.37 7.57 -5.42
C ALA A 350 15.48 9.07 -5.72
N TRP A 351 14.36 9.72 -6.07
CA TRP A 351 14.31 11.16 -6.30
C TRP A 351 14.59 11.96 -5.03
N ALA A 352 14.14 11.50 -3.86
CA ALA A 352 14.49 12.08 -2.57
C ALA A 352 16.01 11.99 -2.28
N ALA A 353 16.63 10.84 -2.57
CA ALA A 353 18.07 10.66 -2.45
C ALA A 353 18.85 11.53 -3.43
N LEU A 354 18.38 11.67 -4.68
CA LEU A 354 18.97 12.56 -5.68
C LEU A 354 18.89 14.03 -5.26
N LEU A 355 17.75 14.46 -4.71
CA LEU A 355 17.62 15.80 -4.14
C LEU A 355 18.63 16.01 -3.00
N ALA A 356 18.71 15.09 -2.04
CA ALA A 356 19.68 15.18 -0.94
C ALA A 356 21.13 15.22 -1.42
N LEU A 357 21.45 14.47 -2.48
CA LEU A 357 22.77 14.39 -3.11
C LEU A 357 23.22 15.74 -3.70
N PHE A 358 22.30 16.41 -4.42
CA PHE A 358 22.56 17.65 -5.16
C PHE A 358 22.12 18.94 -4.46
N LEU A 359 21.53 18.85 -3.25
CA LEU A 359 21.04 20.02 -2.52
C LEU A 359 22.07 21.16 -2.37
N PRO A 360 23.36 20.91 -2.03
CA PRO A 360 24.35 21.99 -1.94
C PRO A 360 24.67 22.65 -3.29
N ALA A 361 24.50 21.94 -4.40
CA ALA A 361 24.65 22.53 -5.73
C ALA A 361 23.44 23.39 -6.09
N LEU A 362 22.23 22.91 -5.75
CA LEU A 362 20.98 23.66 -5.93
C LEU A 362 20.96 24.93 -5.09
N GLU A 363 21.45 24.92 -3.85
CA GLU A 363 21.55 26.12 -3.01
C GLU A 363 22.44 27.20 -3.64
N ARG A 364 23.58 26.80 -4.21
CA ARG A 364 24.48 27.72 -4.91
C ARG A 364 23.83 28.29 -6.17
N GLY A 365 23.18 27.43 -6.97
CA GLY A 365 22.47 27.83 -8.18
C GLY A 365 21.24 28.71 -7.90
N TRP A 366 20.54 28.49 -6.79
CA TRP A 366 19.37 29.27 -6.38
C TRP A 366 19.66 30.77 -6.29
N ARG A 367 20.86 31.14 -5.83
CA ARG A 367 21.27 32.56 -5.74
C ARG A 367 21.39 33.22 -7.11
N GLN A 368 21.75 32.45 -8.13
CA GLN A 368 21.97 32.95 -9.49
C GLN A 368 20.69 32.90 -10.34
N TYR A 369 19.87 31.85 -10.20
CA TYR A 369 18.70 31.59 -11.07
C TYR A 369 17.37 31.62 -10.31
N ARG A 370 17.29 32.43 -9.24
CA ARG A 370 16.13 32.50 -8.34
C ARG A 370 14.75 32.58 -9.01
N PRO A 371 14.48 33.47 -9.99
CA PRO A 371 13.15 33.56 -10.57
C PRO A 371 12.75 32.29 -11.33
N VAL A 372 13.68 31.70 -12.09
CA VAL A 372 13.45 30.44 -12.81
C VAL A 372 13.21 29.30 -11.84
N ALA A 373 14.00 29.22 -10.76
CA ALA A 373 13.83 28.19 -9.75
C ALA A 373 12.51 28.32 -8.97
N LEU A 374 12.08 29.56 -8.66
CA LEU A 374 10.77 29.81 -8.05
C LEU A 374 9.62 29.39 -8.97
N PHE A 375 9.71 29.72 -10.26
CA PHE A 375 8.72 29.30 -11.26
C PHE A 375 8.64 27.78 -11.36
N ALA A 376 9.79 27.09 -11.46
CA ALA A 376 9.84 25.63 -11.52
C ALA A 376 9.24 24.97 -10.26
N ILE A 377 9.57 25.48 -9.06
CA ILE A 377 9.01 24.99 -7.79
C ILE A 377 7.50 25.25 -7.73
N ALA A 378 7.03 26.42 -8.19
CA ALA A 378 5.61 26.73 -8.22
C ALA A 378 4.83 25.81 -9.18
N CYS A 379 5.35 25.57 -10.39
CA CYS A 379 4.75 24.62 -11.34
C CYS A 379 4.71 23.20 -10.78
N LEU A 380 5.82 22.72 -10.19
CA LEU A 380 5.87 21.39 -9.57
C LEU A 380 4.90 21.30 -8.38
N GLY A 381 4.88 22.30 -7.51
CA GLY A 381 3.98 22.36 -6.36
C GLY A 381 2.50 22.38 -6.77
N ALA A 382 2.16 23.12 -7.83
CA ALA A 382 0.81 23.13 -8.39
C ALA A 382 0.43 21.76 -8.96
N ALA A 383 1.31 21.12 -9.73
CA ALA A 383 1.08 19.79 -10.28
C ALA A 383 0.93 18.73 -9.18
N MET A 384 1.77 18.79 -8.14
CA MET A 384 1.67 17.92 -6.98
C MET A 384 0.34 18.10 -6.24
N LEU A 385 -0.05 19.36 -5.95
CA LEU A 385 -1.32 19.63 -5.28
C LEU A 385 -2.52 19.17 -6.09
N TRP A 386 -2.52 19.43 -7.40
CA TRP A 386 -3.54 18.95 -8.33
C TRP A 386 -3.69 17.43 -8.29
N ARG A 387 -2.58 16.68 -8.29
CA ARG A 387 -2.64 15.22 -8.18
C ARG A 387 -2.99 14.75 -6.77
N GLN A 388 -2.68 15.53 -5.74
CA GLN A 388 -3.04 15.22 -4.36
C GLN A 388 -4.56 15.29 -4.13
N THR A 389 -5.31 16.11 -4.88
CA THR A 389 -6.78 16.16 -4.74
C THR A 389 -7.47 14.86 -5.15
N LEU A 390 -6.79 13.93 -5.84
CA LEU A 390 -7.30 12.58 -6.09
C LEU A 390 -7.56 11.82 -4.77
N ALA A 391 -6.90 12.20 -3.67
CA ALA A 391 -7.20 11.67 -2.34
C ALA A 391 -8.63 12.01 -1.87
N LEU A 392 -9.27 12.99 -2.50
CA LEU A 392 -10.65 13.37 -2.21
C LEU A 392 -11.68 12.59 -3.05
N GLN A 393 -11.25 11.70 -3.97
CA GLN A 393 -12.20 10.92 -4.74
C GLN A 393 -13.03 9.99 -3.83
N PRO A 394 -14.36 9.93 -4.02
CA PRO A 394 -15.23 8.98 -3.33
C PRO A 394 -14.75 7.53 -3.56
N GLN A 395 -14.76 6.72 -2.51
CA GLN A 395 -14.36 5.30 -2.54
C GLN A 395 -15.46 4.38 -2.00
N GLN A 396 -16.62 4.95 -1.62
CA GLN A 396 -17.71 4.24 -0.96
C GLN A 396 -18.19 3.04 -1.79
N GLN A 397 -18.34 3.18 -3.10
CA GLN A 397 -18.75 2.06 -3.97
C GLN A 397 -17.74 0.90 -3.94
N VAL A 398 -16.44 1.22 -3.92
CA VAL A 398 -15.38 0.19 -3.87
C VAL A 398 -15.41 -0.51 -2.51
N VAL A 399 -15.53 0.26 -1.42
CA VAL A 399 -15.62 -0.27 -0.05
C VAL A 399 -16.86 -1.18 0.08
N PHE A 400 -18.02 -0.71 -0.36
CA PHE A 400 -19.26 -1.47 -0.38
C PHE A 400 -19.14 -2.78 -1.17
N ASN A 401 -18.54 -2.75 -2.36
CA ASN A 401 -18.32 -3.98 -3.15
C ASN A 401 -17.43 -4.98 -2.38
N ARG A 402 -16.41 -4.53 -1.64
CA ARG A 402 -15.61 -5.43 -0.81
C ARG A 402 -16.41 -6.03 0.33
N GLU A 403 -17.25 -5.24 0.98
CA GLU A 403 -18.10 -5.67 2.10
C GLU A 403 -19.10 -6.74 1.67
N VAL A 404 -19.72 -6.56 0.50
CA VAL A 404 -20.64 -7.56 -0.06
C VAL A 404 -19.93 -8.81 -0.56
N ALA A 405 -18.66 -8.71 -0.98
CA ALA A 405 -17.86 -9.90 -1.27
C ALA A 405 -17.63 -10.76 -0.02
N VAL A 406 -17.42 -10.14 1.14
CA VAL A 406 -17.32 -10.89 2.41
C VAL A 406 -18.67 -11.45 2.84
N LEU A 407 -19.78 -10.75 2.58
CA LEU A 407 -21.11 -11.32 2.77
C LEU A 407 -21.29 -12.60 1.95
N ALA A 408 -20.89 -12.60 0.67
CA ALA A 408 -20.95 -13.77 -0.19
C ALA A 408 -20.12 -14.93 0.38
N LEU A 409 -18.90 -14.64 0.84
CA LEU A 409 -18.00 -15.61 1.43
C LEU A 409 -18.53 -16.20 2.74
N GLU A 410 -19.07 -15.36 3.63
CA GLU A 410 -19.69 -15.80 4.90
C GLU A 410 -20.88 -16.71 4.63
N LEU A 411 -21.79 -16.32 3.72
CA LEU A 411 -22.96 -17.12 3.35
C LEU A 411 -22.63 -18.33 2.45
N ARG A 412 -21.36 -18.49 2.07
CA ARG A 412 -20.86 -19.54 1.16
C ARG A 412 -21.52 -19.51 -0.23
N VAL A 413 -21.87 -18.32 -0.69
CA VAL A 413 -22.43 -18.06 -2.03
C VAL A 413 -21.30 -17.99 -3.04
N ARG A 414 -21.45 -18.66 -4.19
CA ARG A 414 -20.42 -18.67 -5.25
C ARG A 414 -20.64 -17.57 -6.29
N ASP A 415 -20.82 -16.32 -5.84
CA ASP A 415 -20.86 -15.16 -6.73
C ASP A 415 -19.43 -14.77 -7.16
N GLU A 416 -18.96 -15.37 -8.26
CA GLU A 416 -17.61 -15.15 -8.77
C GLU A 416 -17.34 -13.68 -9.10
N GLN A 417 -18.32 -12.99 -9.68
CA GLN A 417 -18.18 -11.58 -10.05
C GLN A 417 -17.93 -10.71 -8.82
N GLN A 418 -18.67 -10.96 -7.74
CA GLN A 418 -18.52 -10.23 -6.49
C GLN A 418 -17.22 -10.62 -5.76
N ILE A 419 -16.91 -11.92 -5.65
CA ILE A 419 -15.73 -12.41 -4.92
C ILE A 419 -14.43 -11.99 -5.60
N ASN A 420 -14.36 -12.03 -6.94
CA ASN A 420 -13.18 -11.62 -7.70
C ASN A 420 -12.82 -10.13 -7.52
N SER A 421 -13.69 -9.31 -6.93
CA SER A 421 -13.37 -7.93 -6.56
C SER A 421 -12.41 -7.82 -5.36
N VAL A 422 -12.29 -8.87 -4.53
CA VAL A 422 -11.40 -8.90 -3.34
C VAL A 422 -10.23 -9.88 -3.49
N TYR A 423 -10.46 -11.02 -4.15
CA TYR A 423 -9.45 -12.06 -4.41
C TYR A 423 -9.97 -13.04 -5.46
N VAL A 424 -9.07 -13.75 -6.14
CA VAL A 424 -9.48 -14.80 -7.08
C VAL A 424 -10.28 -15.88 -6.34
N MET A 425 -11.47 -16.20 -6.85
CA MET A 425 -12.32 -17.24 -6.27
C MET A 425 -11.71 -18.63 -6.49
N ASP A 426 -10.97 -19.12 -5.50
CA ASP A 426 -10.37 -20.46 -5.51
C ASP A 426 -10.68 -21.24 -4.21
N GLN A 427 -10.34 -22.54 -4.20
CA GLN A 427 -10.57 -23.39 -3.04
C GLN A 427 -9.76 -22.96 -1.81
N GLY A 428 -8.57 -22.37 -2.01
CA GLY A 428 -7.72 -21.88 -0.92
C GLY A 428 -8.38 -20.73 -0.16
N LEU A 429 -9.04 -19.82 -0.88
CA LEU A 429 -9.85 -18.75 -0.30
C LEU A 429 -10.99 -19.33 0.55
N PHE A 430 -11.80 -20.24 0.00
CA PHE A 430 -12.91 -20.83 0.75
C PHE A 430 -12.44 -21.58 2.01
N ASN A 431 -11.33 -22.32 1.93
CA ASN A 431 -10.77 -22.99 3.10
C ASN A 431 -10.32 -21.98 4.17
N THR A 432 -9.66 -20.89 3.76
CA THR A 432 -9.24 -19.81 4.68
C THR A 432 -10.44 -19.15 5.35
N VAL A 433 -11.49 -18.84 4.58
CA VAL A 433 -12.74 -18.25 5.06
C VAL A 433 -13.46 -19.18 6.03
N ALA A 434 -13.55 -20.47 5.72
CA ALA A 434 -14.24 -21.44 6.57
C ALA A 434 -13.63 -21.49 7.98
N VAL A 435 -12.30 -21.55 8.08
CA VAL A 435 -11.58 -21.51 9.35
C VAL A 435 -11.74 -20.14 10.03
N ALA A 436 -11.60 -19.05 9.28
CA ALA A 436 -11.72 -17.71 9.85
C ALA A 436 -13.12 -17.42 10.41
N SER A 437 -14.17 -17.89 9.75
CA SER A 437 -15.56 -17.77 10.20
C SER A 437 -15.83 -18.64 11.43
N GLU A 438 -15.44 -19.92 11.39
CA GLU A 438 -15.62 -20.86 12.51
C GLU A 438 -14.95 -20.38 13.81
N TYR A 439 -13.74 -19.82 13.71
CA TYR A 439 -12.97 -19.34 14.86
C TYR A 439 -13.18 -17.85 15.16
N ASN A 440 -14.09 -17.16 14.49
CA ASN A 440 -14.33 -15.72 14.65
C ASN A 440 -13.02 -14.90 14.56
N ILE A 441 -12.34 -14.96 13.42
CA ILE A 441 -11.06 -14.28 13.20
C ILE A 441 -11.24 -13.07 12.29
N GLY A 442 -10.74 -11.92 12.73
CA GLY A 442 -10.67 -10.69 11.93
C GLY A 442 -12.04 -10.13 11.63
N ILE A 443 -12.40 -10.06 10.35
CA ILE A 443 -13.69 -9.50 9.91
C ILE A 443 -14.88 -10.37 10.31
N PHE A 444 -14.69 -11.69 10.44
CA PHE A 444 -15.76 -12.63 10.74
C PHE A 444 -16.22 -12.60 12.21
N ASP A 445 -15.47 -11.97 13.12
CA ASP A 445 -15.91 -11.74 14.52
C ASP A 445 -16.80 -10.50 14.66
N ARG A 446 -17.08 -9.79 13.56
CA ARG A 446 -17.68 -8.45 13.61
C ARG A 446 -19.05 -8.43 12.97
N PHE A 447 -19.93 -7.63 13.58
CA PHE A 447 -21.12 -7.15 12.89
C PHE A 447 -20.67 -6.33 11.66
N PRO A 448 -21.32 -6.49 10.49
CA PRO A 448 -22.53 -7.28 10.24
C PRO A 448 -22.31 -8.74 9.80
N TRP A 449 -21.08 -9.23 9.62
CA TRP A 449 -20.81 -10.54 9.01
C TRP A 449 -20.83 -11.73 9.97
N ARG A 450 -20.73 -11.50 11.27
CA ARG A 450 -20.60 -12.58 12.25
C ARG A 450 -21.78 -13.54 12.25
N ASP A 451 -21.47 -14.84 12.16
CA ASP A 451 -22.41 -15.95 12.35
C ASP A 451 -23.67 -15.86 11.48
N LEU A 452 -23.58 -15.35 10.24
CA LEU A 452 -24.76 -15.16 9.38
C LEU A 452 -25.21 -16.47 8.74
N ALA A 453 -24.28 -17.31 8.26
CA ALA A 453 -24.66 -18.54 7.56
C ALA A 453 -25.45 -19.51 8.46
N PRO A 454 -25.09 -19.73 9.74
CA PRO A 454 -25.86 -20.56 10.66
C PRO A 454 -27.27 -20.03 10.98
N GLN A 455 -27.58 -18.78 10.64
CA GLN A 455 -28.89 -18.17 10.90
C GLN A 455 -29.93 -18.47 9.82
N LEU A 456 -29.52 -18.85 8.61
CA LEU A 456 -30.44 -19.17 7.52
C LEU A 456 -31.36 -20.33 7.90
N GLY A 457 -32.68 -20.18 7.68
CA GLY A 457 -33.69 -21.16 8.07
C GLY A 457 -34.19 -21.03 9.52
N ASN A 458 -33.58 -20.18 10.35
CA ASN A 458 -34.10 -19.94 11.70
C ASN A 458 -35.38 -19.09 11.64
N ILE A 459 -36.35 -19.42 12.49
CA ILE A 459 -37.58 -18.64 12.63
C ILE A 459 -37.36 -17.54 13.66
N VAL A 460 -37.52 -16.29 13.23
CA VAL A 460 -37.48 -15.11 14.09
C VAL A 460 -38.87 -14.52 14.18
N ARG A 461 -39.37 -14.32 15.40
CA ARG A 461 -40.67 -13.67 15.61
C ARG A 461 -40.63 -12.25 15.08
N ALA A 462 -41.66 -11.91 14.29
CA ALA A 462 -41.88 -10.53 13.88
C ALA A 462 -41.99 -9.64 15.13
N ARG A 463 -41.22 -8.55 15.13
CA ARG A 463 -41.37 -7.46 16.08
C ARG A 463 -42.25 -6.39 15.44
N GLU A 464 -43.00 -5.66 16.26
CA GLU A 464 -43.65 -4.43 15.80
C GLU A 464 -42.54 -3.42 15.48
N ALA A 465 -42.27 -3.23 14.19
CA ALA A 465 -41.24 -2.32 13.70
C ALA A 465 -41.90 -1.17 12.93
N ALA A 466 -41.24 -0.02 12.87
CA ALA A 466 -41.69 1.08 12.02
C ALA A 466 -41.63 0.67 10.53
N SER A 467 -42.46 1.28 9.68
CA SER A 467 -42.37 1.06 8.24
C SER A 467 -41.12 1.75 7.69
N CYS A 468 -40.20 0.99 7.07
CA CYS A 468 -39.15 1.60 6.26
C CYS A 468 -39.76 2.13 4.94
N GLN A 469 -39.03 3.01 4.26
CA GLN A 469 -39.15 3.22 2.83
C GLN A 469 -38.09 2.39 2.11
N GLY A 470 -38.38 1.90 0.91
CA GLY A 470 -37.42 1.14 0.13
C GLY A 470 -38.03 0.50 -1.10
N HIS A 471 -37.17 -0.13 -1.89
CA HIS A 471 -37.55 -0.80 -3.12
C HIS A 471 -36.51 -1.88 -3.48
N ILE A 472 -36.96 -2.97 -4.11
CA ILE A 472 -36.07 -3.93 -4.77
C ILE A 472 -35.91 -3.50 -6.22
N ASP A 473 -34.71 -3.10 -6.60
CA ASP A 473 -34.41 -2.65 -7.95
C ASP A 473 -34.18 -3.84 -8.88
N GLN A 474 -33.55 -4.90 -8.37
CA GLN A 474 -33.25 -6.09 -9.16
C GLN A 474 -33.20 -7.36 -8.31
N VAL A 475 -33.71 -8.45 -8.88
CA VAL A 475 -33.44 -9.82 -8.42
C VAL A 475 -32.85 -10.59 -9.60
N SER A 476 -31.71 -11.25 -9.40
CA SER A 476 -31.02 -11.98 -10.46
C SER A 476 -30.51 -13.33 -9.99
N ALA A 477 -30.49 -14.32 -10.88
CA ALA A 477 -29.76 -15.55 -10.66
C ALA A 477 -28.24 -15.29 -10.61
N ILE A 478 -27.50 -16.22 -10.01
CA ILE A 478 -26.04 -16.14 -9.88
C ILE A 478 -25.43 -17.24 -10.75
N ASP A 479 -24.57 -16.85 -11.68
CA ASP A 479 -23.89 -17.80 -12.54
C ASP A 479 -23.03 -18.76 -11.70
N GLY A 480 -23.30 -20.06 -11.79
CA GLY A 480 -22.58 -21.08 -11.04
C GLY A 480 -23.12 -21.39 -9.63
N ASP A 481 -24.17 -20.70 -9.17
CA ASP A 481 -24.85 -20.99 -7.90
C ASP A 481 -26.38 -20.98 -8.05
N ASN A 482 -26.97 -22.17 -8.09
CA ASN A 482 -28.42 -22.33 -8.23
C ASN A 482 -29.17 -22.25 -6.90
N ASN A 483 -28.48 -22.20 -5.75
CA ASN A 483 -29.13 -22.20 -4.44
C ASN A 483 -29.51 -20.79 -3.97
N TYR A 484 -28.92 -19.76 -4.57
CA TYR A 484 -29.08 -18.38 -4.16
C TYR A 484 -29.56 -17.49 -5.31
N LEU A 485 -30.21 -16.39 -4.94
CA LEU A 485 -30.53 -15.25 -5.79
C LEU A 485 -29.80 -14.03 -5.22
N ARG A 486 -29.31 -13.17 -6.10
CA ARG A 486 -28.81 -11.84 -5.73
C ARG A 486 -29.96 -10.85 -5.75
N VAL A 487 -30.00 -9.98 -4.75
CA VAL A 487 -30.98 -8.89 -4.64
C VAL A 487 -30.25 -7.56 -4.47
N ASP A 488 -30.67 -6.56 -5.24
CA ASP A 488 -30.19 -5.19 -5.18
C ASP A 488 -31.39 -4.25 -4.99
N GLY A 489 -31.21 -3.20 -4.20
CA GLY A 489 -32.28 -2.26 -3.88
C GLY A 489 -31.83 -1.12 -2.99
N TRP A 490 -32.78 -0.51 -2.28
CA TRP A 490 -32.49 0.46 -1.22
C TRP A 490 -33.50 0.36 -0.07
N LEU A 491 -33.07 0.74 1.13
CA LEU A 491 -33.89 0.73 2.35
C LEU A 491 -33.49 1.88 3.26
N PHE A 492 -34.45 2.64 3.78
CA PHE A 492 -34.23 3.78 4.67
C PHE A 492 -35.32 3.88 5.74
N SER A 493 -34.93 4.24 6.96
CA SER A 493 -35.86 4.45 8.07
C SER A 493 -36.09 5.95 8.29
N ASN A 494 -37.30 6.43 7.97
CA ASN A 494 -37.70 7.82 8.25
C ASN A 494 -37.92 8.10 9.74
N THR A 495 -38.07 7.06 10.57
CA THR A 495 -38.32 7.27 12.00
C THR A 495 -37.03 7.46 12.79
N GLU A 496 -35.92 6.93 12.28
CA GLU A 496 -34.60 7.04 12.89
C GLU A 496 -33.62 7.85 12.03
N ASP A 497 -34.07 8.41 10.90
CA ASP A 497 -33.29 9.15 9.91
C ASP A 497 -31.98 8.46 9.54
N ARG A 498 -32.03 7.12 9.37
CA ARG A 498 -30.85 6.32 9.08
C ARG A 498 -31.15 5.03 8.33
N THR A 499 -30.10 4.51 7.70
CA THR A 499 -30.10 3.25 6.96
C THR A 499 -29.56 2.11 7.86
N PRO A 500 -30.22 0.94 7.92
CA PRO A 500 -29.68 -0.24 8.62
C PRO A 500 -28.45 -0.79 7.93
N GLN A 501 -27.37 -1.07 8.65
CA GLN A 501 -26.16 -1.69 8.08
C GLN A 501 -26.42 -3.12 7.57
N LEU A 502 -27.23 -3.89 8.30
CA LEU A 502 -27.60 -5.26 7.96
C LEU A 502 -29.11 -5.37 7.80
N ILE A 503 -29.53 -5.88 6.65
CA ILE A 503 -30.90 -6.23 6.34
C ILE A 503 -31.04 -7.74 6.46
N GLN A 504 -32.00 -8.18 7.27
CA GLN A 504 -32.45 -9.55 7.36
C GLN A 504 -33.66 -9.73 6.44
N ILE A 505 -33.63 -10.74 5.58
CA ILE A 505 -34.66 -11.05 4.60
C ILE A 505 -35.43 -12.27 5.08
N ARG A 506 -36.73 -12.12 5.34
CA ARG A 506 -37.58 -13.18 5.90
C ARG A 506 -38.77 -13.50 5.01
N ASN A 507 -39.21 -14.75 5.05
CA ASN A 507 -40.47 -15.16 4.46
C ASN A 507 -41.67 -14.87 5.39
N PRO A 508 -42.93 -15.10 4.94
CA PRO A 508 -44.13 -14.77 5.72
C PRO A 508 -44.28 -15.55 7.04
N ILE A 509 -43.65 -16.72 7.17
CA ILE A 509 -43.65 -17.50 8.42
C ILE A 509 -42.54 -17.06 9.41
N GLY A 510 -41.73 -16.06 9.04
CA GLY A 510 -40.66 -15.50 9.86
C GLY A 510 -39.31 -16.21 9.74
N GLU A 511 -39.17 -17.12 8.79
CA GLU A 511 -37.92 -17.84 8.53
C GLU A 511 -36.92 -16.94 7.79
N ILE A 512 -35.66 -16.97 8.20
CA ILE A 512 -34.58 -16.20 7.55
C ILE A 512 -34.21 -16.84 6.22
N ALA A 513 -34.53 -16.15 5.13
CA ALA A 513 -34.17 -16.57 3.79
C ALA A 513 -32.84 -15.98 3.31
N GLY A 514 -32.39 -14.86 3.87
CA GLY A 514 -31.18 -14.20 3.38
C GLY A 514 -30.78 -12.95 4.16
N PHE A 515 -29.71 -12.33 3.69
CA PHE A 515 -29.16 -11.10 4.25
C PHE A 515 -28.70 -10.16 3.14
N ALA A 516 -28.78 -8.85 3.38
CA ALA A 516 -28.21 -7.83 2.52
C ALA A 516 -27.46 -6.78 3.36
N LEU A 517 -26.43 -6.18 2.77
CA LEU A 517 -25.71 -5.05 3.36
C LEU A 517 -26.11 -3.78 2.63
N THR A 518 -26.31 -2.71 3.38
CA THR A 518 -26.45 -1.35 2.83
C THR A 518 -25.08 -0.67 2.75
N GLY A 519 -25.04 0.55 2.19
CA GLY A 519 -23.80 1.33 2.04
C GLY A 519 -23.50 1.71 0.59
N GLN A 520 -24.28 1.19 -0.37
CA GLN A 520 -24.14 1.58 -1.76
C GLN A 520 -24.58 3.04 -1.94
N PRO A 521 -23.77 3.89 -2.59
CA PRO A 521 -24.15 5.27 -2.88
C PRO A 521 -25.40 5.35 -3.78
N ARG A 522 -26.39 6.12 -3.33
CA ARG A 522 -27.69 6.39 -3.98
C ARG A 522 -28.03 7.89 -3.91
N PRO A 523 -27.30 8.75 -4.66
CA PRO A 523 -27.61 10.17 -4.70
C PRO A 523 -29.01 10.46 -5.26
N ASP A 524 -29.54 9.57 -6.11
CA ASP A 524 -30.91 9.60 -6.62
C ASP A 524 -31.95 9.40 -5.52
N VAL A 525 -31.70 8.51 -4.57
CA VAL A 525 -32.57 8.29 -3.41
C VAL A 525 -32.43 9.45 -2.42
N ALA A 526 -31.21 9.98 -2.25
CA ALA A 526 -31.00 11.13 -1.38
C ALA A 526 -31.82 12.35 -1.81
N GLU A 527 -31.79 12.65 -3.11
CA GLU A 527 -32.55 13.76 -3.70
C GLU A 527 -34.08 13.55 -3.61
N ALA A 528 -34.55 12.30 -3.71
CA ALA A 528 -35.98 11.98 -3.74
C ALA A 528 -36.61 11.75 -2.36
N VAL A 529 -35.84 11.28 -1.38
CA VAL A 529 -36.33 10.78 -0.09
C VAL A 529 -35.82 11.64 1.07
N ASP A 530 -34.51 11.66 1.30
CA ASP A 530 -33.85 12.38 2.38
C ASP A 530 -32.33 12.41 2.14
N ASP A 531 -31.64 13.51 2.46
CA ASP A 531 -30.18 13.63 2.28
C ASP A 531 -29.40 12.50 3.00
N ASP A 532 -29.90 12.02 4.15
CA ASP A 532 -29.29 10.92 4.91
C ASP A 532 -29.49 9.53 4.26
N ALA A 533 -30.30 9.45 3.19
CA ALA A 533 -30.50 8.25 2.38
C ALA A 533 -29.42 8.05 1.30
N GLU A 534 -28.36 8.88 1.24
CA GLU A 534 -27.24 8.76 0.28
C GLU A 534 -26.61 7.36 0.28
N ARG A 535 -26.68 6.61 1.39
CA ARG A 535 -26.08 5.27 1.52
C ARG A 535 -27.11 4.15 1.68
N SER A 536 -28.37 4.42 1.35
CA SER A 536 -29.50 3.51 1.51
C SER A 536 -29.46 2.29 0.58
N GLY A 537 -28.65 2.32 -0.48
CA GLY A 537 -28.57 1.23 -1.44
C GLY A 537 -27.97 -0.03 -0.81
N PHE A 538 -28.55 -1.20 -1.13
CA PHE A 538 -28.15 -2.49 -0.60
C PHE A 538 -27.92 -3.52 -1.70
N ARG A 539 -27.11 -4.53 -1.35
CA ARG A 539 -26.94 -5.78 -2.10
C ARG A 539 -26.88 -6.94 -1.13
N GLY A 540 -27.53 -8.04 -1.48
CA GLY A 540 -27.57 -9.23 -0.67
C GLY A 540 -27.88 -10.50 -1.42
N TYR A 541 -28.06 -11.56 -0.65
CA TYR A 541 -28.31 -12.90 -1.15
C TYR A 541 -29.49 -13.54 -0.42
N ILE A 542 -30.34 -14.23 -1.17
CA ILE A 542 -31.51 -14.94 -0.67
C ILE A 542 -31.39 -16.40 -1.11
N ARG A 543 -31.55 -17.33 -0.18
CA ARG A 543 -31.56 -18.77 -0.46
C ARG A 543 -32.92 -19.16 -1.04
N ARG A 544 -32.90 -19.78 -2.22
CA ARG A 544 -34.12 -20.15 -2.97
C ARG A 544 -35.06 -21.04 -2.17
N GLU A 545 -34.51 -21.99 -1.41
CA GLU A 545 -35.26 -22.92 -0.56
C GLU A 545 -36.24 -22.24 0.40
N TYR A 546 -35.89 -21.05 0.89
CA TYR A 546 -36.69 -20.30 1.87
C TYR A 546 -37.43 -19.11 1.23
N SER A 547 -37.27 -18.91 -0.07
CA SER A 547 -37.79 -17.75 -0.78
C SER A 547 -39.27 -17.96 -1.14
N GLN A 548 -40.08 -16.91 -0.97
CA GLN A 548 -41.49 -16.88 -1.33
C GLN A 548 -41.80 -15.60 -2.13
N PRO A 549 -42.94 -15.53 -2.85
CA PRO A 549 -43.30 -14.34 -3.62
C PRO A 549 -43.38 -13.08 -2.75
N GLN A 550 -43.84 -13.21 -1.50
CA GLN A 550 -43.84 -12.10 -0.54
C GLN A 550 -42.76 -12.31 0.50
N MET A 551 -41.91 -11.31 0.69
CA MET A 551 -40.83 -11.32 1.67
C MET A 551 -40.88 -10.04 2.51
N THR A 552 -40.18 -10.05 3.64
CA THR A 552 -39.99 -8.88 4.50
C THR A 552 -38.51 -8.58 4.64
N LEU A 553 -38.13 -7.36 4.28
CA LEU A 553 -36.82 -6.77 4.61
C LEU A 553 -36.92 -6.14 5.99
N SER A 554 -35.96 -6.38 6.87
CA SER A 554 -35.91 -5.68 8.16
C SER A 554 -34.49 -5.32 8.55
N GLY A 555 -34.32 -4.11 9.09
CA GLY A 555 -33.07 -3.72 9.70
C GLY A 555 -32.78 -4.55 10.95
N VAL A 556 -31.53 -4.99 11.10
CA VAL A 556 -31.08 -5.66 12.34
C VAL A 556 -30.66 -4.64 13.38
N ASP A 557 -29.99 -3.58 12.93
CA ASP A 557 -29.47 -2.49 13.77
C ASP A 557 -30.38 -1.26 13.81
N VAL A 558 -31.46 -1.23 13.02
CA VAL A 558 -32.49 -0.16 12.94
C VAL A 558 -33.85 -0.84 12.97
N ASP A 559 -34.78 -0.39 13.82
CA ASP A 559 -36.06 -1.07 14.02
C ASP A 559 -37.10 -0.65 12.97
N CYS A 560 -36.88 -1.09 11.73
CA CYS A 560 -37.82 -0.88 10.65
C CYS A 560 -37.98 -2.12 9.75
N ALA A 561 -39.14 -2.27 9.12
CA ALA A 561 -39.45 -3.33 8.17
C ALA A 561 -40.17 -2.83 6.91
N LEU A 562 -39.99 -3.55 5.81
CA LEU A 562 -40.66 -3.32 4.52
C LEU A 562 -41.08 -4.65 3.90
N GLN A 563 -42.34 -4.77 3.50
CA GLN A 563 -42.80 -5.89 2.69
C GLN A 563 -42.46 -5.66 1.21
N VAL A 564 -41.96 -6.68 0.55
CA VAL A 564 -41.50 -6.64 -0.84
C VAL A 564 -41.91 -7.90 -1.57
N ASP A 565 -42.09 -7.79 -2.88
CA ASP A 565 -42.42 -8.92 -3.75
C ASP A 565 -41.18 -9.39 -4.53
N ILE A 566 -40.95 -10.70 -4.59
CA ILE A 566 -39.92 -11.34 -5.42
C ILE A 566 -40.58 -11.96 -6.65
N PRO A 567 -40.04 -11.76 -7.86
CA PRO A 567 -40.61 -12.34 -9.09
C PRO A 567 -40.71 -13.87 -9.00
N ALA A 568 -41.93 -14.40 -9.11
CA ALA A 568 -42.19 -15.85 -9.01
C ALA A 568 -41.39 -16.68 -10.03
N THR A 569 -41.11 -16.11 -11.22
CA THR A 569 -40.33 -16.76 -12.28
C THR A 569 -38.88 -17.06 -11.90
N LEU A 570 -38.36 -16.46 -10.82
CA LEU A 570 -37.01 -16.70 -10.31
C LEU A 570 -36.99 -17.65 -9.11
N LEU A 571 -38.17 -18.02 -8.60
CA LEU A 571 -38.34 -18.94 -7.47
C LEU A 571 -38.55 -20.39 -7.90
N GLU A 572 -38.91 -20.61 -9.17
CA GLU A 572 -38.85 -21.90 -9.87
C GLU A 572 -37.40 -22.26 -10.24
#